data_AF-A0A832DID1-F1
#
_entry.id   AF-A0A832DID1-F1
#
_cell.length_a   1.000
_cell.length_b   1.000
_cell.length_c   1.000
_cell.angle_alpha   90.00
_cell.angle_beta   90.00
_cell.angle_gamma   90.00
#
_symmetry.space_group_name_H-M   'P 1'
#
loop_
_entity.id
_entity.type
_entity.pdbx_description
1 polymer ?
#
loop_
_entity_poly.entity_id
_entity_poly.type
_entity_poly.pdbx_seq_one_letter_code
_entity_poly.pdbx_strand_id
1 'polypeptide(L)'
;MGTGVNIKTKGTITSKFGTSGRINHDSSSFYNSRLYEEVQTEIIEKYVENEIDAKCINQIYCKSSELMDELPDNSVHLLITSPPYNVTKEYDENLSLSEYLNLLNRVWKESFRVLVPGGRVCINVANLGRKPYIPLHSYIIESMLEIGFLMRGEIIWDKGSSSSASTAWGSWLSAANPVLRDIHEYILIFSKGNFTLPSRNKKSSLSKKEFLEYTKSIWKFPAASAKRVGHPAPFPEELPARLIKLYSFEDDVVLDPFVGSGTTCIAALNLKRNYVGYDIKQEYVNLANNRLDELKRQGNLFK
;
A
#
# COMPACT_ATOMS: atom_id res chain seq x y z
N MET A 1 8.52 -35.91 41.67
CA MET A 1 7.83 -36.77 40.68
C MET A 1 6.67 -35.96 40.12
N GLY A 2 6.56 -35.87 38.78
CA GLY A 2 5.47 -35.16 38.10
C GLY A 2 5.93 -34.20 37.01
N THR A 3 6.65 -34.71 36.01
CA THR A 3 6.94 -34.02 34.75
C THR A 3 5.65 -33.84 33.94
N GLY A 4 5.17 -32.60 33.82
CA GLY A 4 4.09 -32.24 32.89
C GLY A 4 4.61 -32.21 31.46
N VAL A 5 4.33 -33.27 30.69
CA VAL A 5 4.62 -33.36 29.26
C VAL A 5 3.73 -32.36 28.51
N ASN A 6 4.35 -31.36 27.90
CA ASN A 6 3.67 -30.43 27.00
C ASN A 6 3.47 -31.16 25.66
N ILE A 7 2.28 -31.68 25.42
CA ILE A 7 1.93 -32.40 24.19
C ILE A 7 1.84 -31.37 23.05
N LYS A 8 2.91 -31.26 22.26
CA LYS A 8 2.87 -30.65 20.93
C LYS A 8 1.84 -31.42 20.09
N THR A 9 0.77 -30.76 19.69
CA THR A 9 -0.19 -31.31 18.72
C THR A 9 0.54 -31.52 17.39
N LYS A 10 0.60 -32.78 16.94
CA LYS A 10 1.18 -33.15 15.63
C LYS A 10 0.28 -32.60 14.52
N GLY A 11 0.79 -31.66 13.71
CA GLY A 11 0.16 -31.23 12.47
C GLY A 11 0.12 -32.37 11.45
N THR A 12 -0.91 -32.39 10.60
CA THR A 12 -1.01 -33.34 9.48
C THR A 12 -0.33 -32.78 8.23
N ILE A 13 0.22 -33.69 7.43
CA ILE A 13 0.88 -33.40 6.14
C ILE A 13 -0.19 -33.02 5.11
N THR A 14 0.10 -32.04 4.26
CA THR A 14 -0.77 -31.60 3.15
C THR A 14 -1.28 -32.78 2.33
N SER A 15 -2.60 -32.95 2.28
CA SER A 15 -3.26 -33.98 1.47
C SER A 15 -3.16 -33.62 -0.01
N LYS A 16 -3.06 -34.64 -0.88
CA LYS A 16 -3.01 -34.46 -2.35
C LYS A 16 -4.24 -33.74 -2.93
N PHE A 17 -5.35 -33.68 -2.19
CA PHE A 17 -6.57 -32.97 -2.54
C PHE A 17 -7.19 -32.35 -1.28
N GLY A 18 -7.68 -31.11 -1.41
CA GLY A 18 -8.03 -30.22 -0.31
C GLY A 18 -8.98 -30.83 0.73
N THR A 19 -8.68 -30.60 2.01
CA THR A 19 -9.52 -30.99 3.14
C THR A 19 -10.57 -29.92 3.45
N SER A 20 -11.82 -30.34 3.67
CA SER A 20 -12.89 -29.51 4.20
C SER A 20 -12.72 -29.29 5.71
N GLY A 21 -12.08 -28.20 6.12
CA GLY A 21 -12.04 -27.78 7.52
C GLY A 21 -10.80 -26.96 7.89
N ARG A 22 -10.92 -26.09 8.90
CA ARG A 22 -9.80 -25.35 9.49
C ARG A 22 -8.91 -26.32 10.28
N ILE A 23 -7.97 -26.92 9.58
CA ILE A 23 -6.88 -27.72 10.14
C ILE A 23 -5.60 -26.91 9.92
N ASN A 24 -4.80 -26.69 10.97
CA ASN A 24 -3.47 -26.13 10.82
C ASN A 24 -2.62 -27.17 10.06
N HIS A 25 -2.33 -26.87 8.79
CA HIS A 25 -1.51 -27.71 7.93
C HIS A 25 -0.06 -27.25 8.00
N ASP A 26 0.86 -28.20 8.13
CA ASP A 26 2.29 -27.92 7.93
C ASP A 26 2.56 -27.72 6.43
N SER A 27 2.72 -26.46 6.04
CA SER A 27 2.97 -26.04 4.66
C SER A 27 4.46 -26.04 4.30
N SER A 28 5.35 -26.50 5.19
CA SER A 28 6.80 -26.48 4.96
C SER A 28 7.20 -27.21 3.68
N SER A 29 6.55 -28.33 3.36
CA SER A 29 6.82 -29.10 2.14
C SER A 29 6.53 -28.34 0.84
N PHE A 30 5.55 -27.44 0.86
CA PHE A 30 5.17 -26.60 -0.30
C PHE A 30 6.16 -25.46 -0.49
N TYR A 31 6.50 -24.75 0.60
CA TYR A 31 7.47 -23.65 0.56
C TYR A 31 8.92 -24.10 0.39
N ASN A 32 9.24 -25.36 0.72
CA ASN A 32 10.55 -25.97 0.45
C ASN A 32 10.62 -26.64 -0.93
N SER A 33 9.61 -26.44 -1.81
CA SER A 33 9.64 -26.99 -3.16
C SER A 33 10.57 -26.17 -4.07
N ARG A 34 11.06 -26.79 -5.15
CA ARG A 34 11.96 -26.14 -6.13
C ARG A 34 11.43 -24.84 -6.70
N LEU A 35 10.11 -24.67 -6.76
CA LEU A 35 9.47 -23.44 -7.24
C LEU A 35 9.90 -22.21 -6.39
N TYR A 36 10.22 -22.42 -5.12
CA TYR A 36 10.57 -21.35 -4.18
C TYR A 36 12.09 -21.19 -4.00
N GLU A 37 12.94 -22.02 -4.62
CA GLU A 37 14.40 -21.95 -4.47
C GLU A 37 14.98 -20.61 -4.93
N GLU A 38 14.39 -20.00 -5.96
CA GLU A 38 14.82 -18.72 -6.53
C GLU A 38 13.97 -17.53 -6.07
N VAL A 39 12.99 -17.77 -5.18
CA VAL A 39 12.11 -16.72 -4.66
C VAL A 39 12.70 -16.16 -3.37
N GLN A 40 12.74 -14.83 -3.24
CA GLN A 40 13.22 -14.20 -2.02
C GLN A 40 12.38 -14.63 -0.81
N THR A 41 13.03 -15.28 0.15
CA THR A 41 12.39 -15.78 1.38
C THR A 41 12.50 -14.76 2.52
N GLU A 42 11.66 -14.94 3.54
CA GLU A 42 11.72 -14.15 4.78
C GLU A 42 13.13 -14.16 5.38
N ILE A 43 13.69 -12.97 5.58
CA ILE A 43 14.92 -12.79 6.36
C ILE A 43 14.47 -12.38 7.75
N ILE A 44 14.58 -13.28 8.72
CA ILE A 44 14.15 -13.00 10.10
C ILE A 44 15.10 -11.95 10.69
N GLU A 45 14.69 -10.69 10.55
CA GLU A 45 15.35 -9.54 11.13
C GLU A 45 14.84 -9.31 12.54
N LYS A 46 15.75 -8.90 13.44
CA LYS A 46 15.36 -8.45 14.77
C LYS A 46 14.50 -7.20 14.61
N TYR A 47 13.33 -7.18 15.25
CA TYR A 47 12.50 -5.98 15.25
C TYR A 47 13.22 -4.80 15.91
N VAL A 48 13.27 -3.69 15.19
CA VAL A 48 13.80 -2.39 15.64
C VAL A 48 12.81 -1.33 15.20
N GLU A 49 12.49 -0.40 16.11
CA GLU A 49 11.64 0.76 15.87
C GLU A 49 12.36 1.97 16.48
N ASN A 50 12.86 2.86 15.64
CA ASN A 50 13.52 4.10 16.08
C ASN A 50 12.48 5.19 16.28
N GLU A 51 12.66 6.01 17.32
CA GLU A 51 11.74 7.09 17.66
C GLU A 51 11.81 8.24 16.65
N ILE A 52 10.65 8.72 16.22
CA ILE A 52 10.51 9.92 15.39
C ILE A 52 10.37 11.13 16.32
N ASP A 53 11.10 12.21 16.04
CA ASP A 53 10.92 13.48 16.75
C ASP A 53 9.44 13.90 16.69
N ALA A 54 8.87 14.24 17.85
CA ALA A 54 7.45 14.61 17.97
C ALA A 54 7.05 15.76 17.02
N LYS A 55 7.99 16.64 16.67
CA LYS A 55 7.75 17.74 15.71
C LYS A 55 7.55 17.23 14.27
N CYS A 56 8.02 16.04 13.95
CA CYS A 56 7.92 15.42 12.62
C CYS A 56 6.67 14.54 12.46
N ILE A 57 6.01 14.19 13.56
CA ILE A 57 4.76 13.42 13.55
C ILE A 57 3.59 14.31 13.12
N ASN A 58 2.69 13.74 12.31
CA ASN A 58 1.50 14.40 11.77
C ASN A 58 1.85 15.64 10.95
N GLN A 59 2.96 15.56 10.19
CA GLN A 59 3.44 16.61 9.30
C GLN A 59 3.29 16.23 7.83
N ILE A 60 3.13 17.26 6.99
CA ILE A 60 3.24 17.15 5.55
C ILE A 60 4.31 18.13 5.08
N TYR A 61 5.35 17.61 4.41
CA TYR A 61 6.47 18.41 3.95
C TYR A 61 6.37 18.74 2.46
N CYS A 62 6.66 20.00 2.12
CA CYS A 62 6.83 20.42 0.73
C CYS A 62 8.25 20.15 0.25
N LYS A 63 8.57 18.87 0.02
CA LYS A 63 9.88 18.41 -0.45
C LYS A 63 9.75 17.05 -1.16
N SER A 64 10.79 16.68 -1.92
CA SER A 64 10.87 15.33 -2.49
C SER A 64 11.01 14.28 -1.38
N SER A 65 10.28 13.17 -1.54
CA SER A 65 10.37 11.96 -0.71
C SER A 65 11.57 11.07 -1.07
N GLU A 66 12.39 11.46 -2.05
CA GLU A 66 13.64 10.76 -2.36
C GLU A 66 14.68 10.85 -1.23
N LEU A 67 14.52 11.82 -0.33
CA LEU A 67 15.32 11.99 0.90
C LEU A 67 14.39 12.40 2.04
N MET A 68 14.20 11.52 3.03
CA MET A 68 13.32 11.70 4.19
C MET A 68 14.14 11.92 5.46
N ASP A 69 14.97 12.96 5.49
CA ASP A 69 15.89 13.27 6.61
C ASP A 69 15.18 13.47 7.97
N GLU A 70 13.88 13.77 7.95
CA GLU A 70 13.06 13.91 9.15
C GLU A 70 12.70 12.56 9.79
N LEU A 71 12.92 11.46 9.08
CA LEU A 71 12.58 10.10 9.46
C LEU A 71 13.85 9.26 9.66
N PRO A 72 14.09 8.76 10.90
CA PRO A 72 15.13 7.77 11.13
C PRO A 72 14.85 6.47 10.39
N ASP A 73 15.89 5.65 10.23
CA ASP A 73 15.73 4.27 9.75
C ASP A 73 14.73 3.52 10.62
N ASN A 74 13.95 2.60 10.06
CA ASN A 74 13.02 1.74 10.83
C ASN A 74 12.13 2.52 11.81
N SER A 75 11.42 3.55 11.36
CA SER A 75 10.62 4.44 12.20
C SER A 75 9.14 4.52 11.80
N VAL A 76 8.80 4.16 10.55
CA VAL A 76 7.41 4.12 10.06
C VAL A 76 6.92 2.69 9.84
N HIS A 77 5.60 2.50 9.84
CA HIS A 77 4.98 1.16 9.98
C HIS A 77 4.27 0.69 8.72
N LEU A 78 3.69 1.63 8.00
CA LEU A 78 2.87 1.37 6.83
C LEU A 78 3.06 2.50 5.83
N LEU A 79 3.48 2.18 4.62
CA LEU A 79 3.46 3.09 3.50
C LEU A 79 2.19 2.83 2.68
N ILE A 80 1.40 3.85 2.42
CA ILE A 80 0.29 3.79 1.45
C ILE A 80 0.43 4.97 0.52
N THR A 81 0.44 4.70 -0.79
CA THR A 81 0.57 5.77 -1.78
C THR A 81 -0.01 5.41 -3.13
N SER A 82 -0.09 6.41 -4.00
CA SER A 82 -0.36 6.28 -5.43
C SER A 82 0.61 7.21 -6.16
N PRO A 83 1.70 6.71 -6.76
CA PRO A 83 2.68 7.57 -7.41
C PRO A 83 2.06 8.35 -8.58
N PRO A 84 2.63 9.52 -8.94
CA PRO A 84 2.20 10.26 -10.12
C PRO A 84 2.40 9.39 -11.37
N TYR A 85 1.50 9.44 -12.35
CA TYR A 85 1.55 8.54 -13.50
C TYR A 85 2.41 9.07 -14.66
N ASN A 86 3.01 10.25 -14.52
CA ASN A 86 3.88 10.84 -15.54
C ASN A 86 3.22 10.91 -16.93
N VAL A 87 1.89 11.07 -16.97
CA VAL A 87 1.10 11.13 -18.20
C VAL A 87 0.55 12.53 -18.29
N THR A 88 1.35 13.46 -18.81
CA THR A 88 1.05 14.85 -19.20
C THR A 88 -0.40 15.32 -19.00
N LYS A 89 -0.86 15.32 -17.76
CA LYS A 89 -1.85 16.25 -17.24
C LYS A 89 -1.02 17.42 -16.73
N GLU A 90 -1.61 18.60 -16.59
CA GLU A 90 -0.97 19.89 -16.25
C GLU A 90 -0.06 19.90 -14.99
N TYR A 91 0.15 18.74 -14.35
CA TYR A 91 0.86 18.53 -13.11
C TYR A 91 2.05 17.56 -13.18
N ASP A 92 2.24 16.78 -14.25
CA ASP A 92 3.34 15.82 -14.35
C ASP A 92 4.55 16.41 -15.10
N GLU A 93 5.76 16.08 -14.65
CA GLU A 93 6.97 16.31 -15.43
C GLU A 93 6.94 15.46 -16.72
N ASN A 94 7.65 15.87 -17.77
CA ASN A 94 7.69 15.11 -19.03
C ASN A 94 8.85 14.10 -19.02
N LEU A 95 8.85 13.19 -18.05
CA LEU A 95 9.92 12.20 -17.89
C LEU A 95 9.79 11.08 -18.91
N SER A 96 10.91 10.52 -19.36
CA SER A 96 10.93 9.21 -20.00
C SER A 96 10.51 8.11 -19.01
N LEU A 97 10.11 6.94 -19.53
CA LEU A 97 9.79 5.78 -18.68
C LEU A 97 10.96 5.42 -17.75
N SER A 98 12.20 5.45 -18.25
CA SER A 98 13.40 5.18 -17.45
C SER A 98 13.61 6.22 -16.35
N GLU A 99 13.44 7.51 -16.64
CA GLU A 99 13.59 8.56 -15.62
C GLU A 99 12.52 8.45 -14.54
N TYR A 100 11.29 8.16 -14.93
CA TYR A 100 10.18 7.91 -14.02
C TYR A 100 10.42 6.69 -13.12
N LEU A 101 10.83 5.55 -13.68
CA LEU A 101 11.16 4.35 -12.90
C LEU A 101 12.35 4.60 -11.96
N ASN A 102 13.34 5.38 -12.39
CA ASN A 102 14.47 5.77 -11.55
C ASN A 102 14.04 6.66 -10.37
N LEU A 103 13.10 7.59 -10.59
CA LEU A 103 12.51 8.40 -9.51
C LEU A 103 11.79 7.51 -8.50
N LEU A 104 10.94 6.59 -8.97
CA LEU A 104 10.25 5.65 -8.08
C LEU A 104 11.24 4.79 -7.29
N ASN A 105 12.27 4.24 -7.95
CA ASN A 105 13.30 3.42 -7.29
C ASN A 105 14.03 4.17 -6.16
N ARG A 106 14.29 5.48 -6.32
CA ARG A 106 14.89 6.30 -5.25
C ARG A 106 13.95 6.46 -4.07
N VAL A 107 12.66 6.74 -4.32
CA VAL A 107 11.64 6.80 -3.27
C VAL A 107 11.45 5.45 -2.58
N TRP A 108 11.47 4.33 -3.31
CA TRP A 108 11.36 2.99 -2.76
C TRP A 108 12.54 2.61 -1.88
N LYS A 109 13.76 2.98 -2.26
CA LYS A 109 14.96 2.79 -1.42
C LYS A 109 14.85 3.57 -0.11
N GLU A 110 14.41 4.82 -0.20
CA GLU A 110 14.23 5.65 0.98
C GLU A 110 13.09 5.14 1.87
N SER A 111 12.00 4.65 1.25
CA SER A 111 10.91 3.96 1.93
C SER A 111 11.39 2.69 2.63
N PHE A 112 12.26 1.90 2.00
CA PHE A 112 12.85 0.71 2.60
C PHE A 112 13.68 1.09 3.83
N ARG A 113 14.48 2.16 3.77
CA ARG A 113 15.27 2.65 4.91
C ARG A 113 14.39 2.97 6.11
N VAL A 114 13.35 3.77 5.93
CA VAL A 114 12.50 4.26 7.04
C VAL A 114 11.48 3.24 7.55
N LEU A 115 11.11 2.22 6.78
CA LEU A 115 10.12 1.23 7.20
C LEU A 115 10.70 0.26 8.25
N VAL A 116 9.93 -0.05 9.30
CA VAL A 116 10.31 -1.06 10.30
C VAL A 116 10.32 -2.48 9.70
N PRO A 117 11.12 -3.43 10.24
CA PRO A 117 10.99 -4.85 9.91
C PRO A 117 9.57 -5.35 10.22
N GLY A 118 8.93 -6.02 9.27
CA GLY A 118 7.53 -6.42 9.34
C GLY A 118 6.54 -5.35 8.88
N GLY A 119 6.98 -4.11 8.70
CA GLY A 119 6.18 -3.02 8.15
C GLY A 119 5.74 -3.31 6.71
N ARG A 120 4.69 -2.63 6.24
CA ARG A 120 4.08 -2.91 4.93
C ARG A 120 4.18 -1.71 4.00
N VAL A 121 4.22 -2.03 2.71
CA VAL A 121 4.08 -1.05 1.63
C VAL A 121 2.87 -1.43 0.80
N CYS A 122 2.01 -0.46 0.51
CA CYS A 122 0.83 -0.61 -0.32
C CYS A 122 0.82 0.47 -1.40
N ILE A 123 0.95 0.05 -2.66
CA ILE A 123 1.08 0.97 -3.80
C ILE A 123 -0.12 0.79 -4.71
N ASN A 124 -0.97 1.81 -4.80
CA ASN A 124 -2.05 1.87 -5.79
C ASN A 124 -1.48 2.31 -7.15
N VAL A 125 -1.63 1.48 -8.18
CA VAL A 125 -1.07 1.71 -9.51
C VAL A 125 -2.02 1.25 -10.62
N ALA A 126 -2.23 2.11 -11.62
CA ALA A 126 -2.83 1.79 -12.90
C ALA A 126 -1.74 1.49 -13.95
N ASN A 127 -2.06 0.62 -14.90
CA ASN A 127 -1.23 0.47 -16.09
C ASN A 127 -1.54 1.59 -17.09
N LEU A 128 -0.56 1.90 -17.93
CA LEU A 128 -0.59 3.09 -18.78
C LEU A 128 -0.62 2.72 -20.25
N GLY A 129 -1.23 3.58 -21.04
CA GLY A 129 -1.28 3.43 -22.48
C GLY A 129 -2.15 2.25 -22.96
N ARG A 130 -2.28 2.18 -24.27
CA ARG A 130 -3.05 1.14 -24.99
C ARG A 130 -2.27 0.62 -26.19
N LYS A 131 -1.38 1.46 -26.75
CA LYS A 131 -0.56 1.18 -27.93
C LYS A 131 0.70 2.07 -27.93
N PRO A 132 1.82 1.65 -27.30
CA PRO A 132 1.98 0.42 -26.53
C PRO A 132 1.26 0.48 -25.17
N TYR A 133 1.01 -0.70 -24.60
CA TYR A 133 0.58 -0.84 -23.21
C TYR A 133 1.82 -0.95 -22.31
N ILE A 134 1.81 -0.22 -21.20
CA ILE A 134 2.89 -0.15 -20.23
C ILE A 134 2.39 -0.81 -18.94
N PRO A 135 2.87 -2.02 -18.62
CA PRO A 135 2.50 -2.74 -17.41
C PRO A 135 3.23 -2.16 -16.19
N LEU A 136 2.92 -0.92 -15.81
CA LEU A 136 3.64 -0.22 -14.74
C LEU A 136 3.71 -1.02 -13.43
N HIS A 137 2.65 -1.75 -13.09
CA HIS A 137 2.64 -2.64 -11.92
C HIS A 137 3.81 -3.64 -11.93
N SER A 138 4.18 -4.25 -13.08
CA SER A 138 5.24 -5.24 -13.14
C SER A 138 6.62 -4.62 -12.94
N TYR A 139 6.87 -3.45 -13.53
CA TYR A 139 8.12 -2.72 -13.31
C TYR A 139 8.31 -2.29 -11.85
N ILE A 140 7.22 -1.90 -11.17
CA ILE A 140 7.26 -1.60 -9.74
C ILE A 140 7.54 -2.86 -8.93
N ILE A 141 6.90 -3.99 -9.26
CA ILE A 141 7.17 -5.27 -8.58
C ILE A 141 8.65 -5.63 -8.69
N GLU A 142 9.22 -5.60 -9.89
CA GLU A 142 10.64 -5.90 -10.13
C GLU A 142 11.55 -4.99 -9.30
N SER A 143 11.34 -3.68 -9.35
CA SER A 143 12.13 -2.72 -8.57
C SER A 143 12.02 -2.93 -7.05
N MET A 144 10.82 -3.24 -6.54
CA MET A 144 10.61 -3.50 -5.11
C MET A 144 11.33 -4.77 -4.65
N LEU A 145 11.29 -5.84 -5.45
CA LEU A 145 12.00 -7.09 -5.18
C LEU A 145 13.52 -6.90 -5.20
N GLU A 146 14.04 -6.15 -6.19
CA GLU A 146 15.49 -5.83 -6.27
C GLU A 146 16.00 -5.04 -5.06
N ILE A 147 15.19 -4.15 -4.49
CA ILE A 147 15.52 -3.43 -3.25
C ILE A 147 15.54 -4.36 -2.04
N GLY A 148 14.81 -5.47 -2.09
CA GLY A 148 14.72 -6.47 -1.03
C GLY A 148 13.39 -6.48 -0.28
N PHE A 149 12.34 -5.82 -0.81
CA PHE A 149 11.00 -6.02 -0.29
C PHE A 149 10.47 -7.41 -0.62
N LEU A 150 9.67 -7.96 0.29
CA LEU A 150 9.00 -9.25 0.10
C LEU A 150 7.58 -9.03 -0.40
N MET A 151 7.26 -9.54 -1.59
CA MET A 151 5.90 -9.45 -2.12
C MET A 151 4.94 -10.31 -1.30
N ARG A 152 3.82 -9.72 -0.90
CA ARG A 152 2.74 -10.37 -0.13
C ARG A 152 1.60 -10.84 -1.02
N GLY A 153 1.45 -10.18 -2.18
CA GLY A 153 0.36 -10.34 -3.11
C GLY A 153 -0.12 -8.99 -3.61
N GLU A 154 -1.26 -9.02 -4.29
CA GLU A 154 -1.88 -7.86 -4.89
C GLU A 154 -3.40 -7.92 -4.70
N ILE A 155 -4.01 -6.75 -4.65
CA ILE A 155 -5.46 -6.58 -4.64
C ILE A 155 -5.86 -5.87 -5.93
N ILE A 156 -6.88 -6.42 -6.60
CA ILE A 156 -7.51 -5.78 -7.75
C ILE A 156 -8.61 -4.87 -7.20
N TRP A 157 -8.43 -3.56 -7.33
CA TRP A 157 -9.47 -2.61 -7.05
C TRP A 157 -10.34 -2.40 -8.30
N ASP A 158 -11.50 -3.05 -8.32
CA ASP A 158 -12.57 -2.80 -9.28
C ASP A 158 -13.24 -1.45 -8.92
N LYS A 159 -13.03 -0.44 -9.77
CA LYS A 159 -13.62 0.90 -9.63
C LYS A 159 -15.14 0.88 -9.87
N GLY A 160 -15.74 -0.29 -10.09
CA GLY A 160 -17.13 -0.50 -10.40
C GLY A 160 -17.51 0.06 -11.77
N SER A 161 -18.81 0.18 -12.02
CA SER A 161 -19.37 0.81 -13.24
C SER A 161 -19.05 2.30 -13.39
N SER A 162 -18.32 2.90 -12.44
CA SER A 162 -17.76 4.26 -12.57
C SER A 162 -16.53 4.31 -13.49
N SER A 163 -16.07 3.16 -14.01
CA SER A 163 -15.18 3.08 -15.16
C SER A 163 -15.71 3.99 -16.28
N SER A 164 -14.90 4.99 -16.64
CA SER A 164 -15.22 6.05 -17.59
C SER A 164 -16.13 5.61 -18.74
N ALA A 165 -17.01 6.51 -19.19
CA ALA A 165 -17.73 6.41 -20.46
C ALA A 165 -16.78 6.46 -21.68
N SER A 166 -15.49 6.13 -21.50
CA SER A 166 -14.50 6.09 -22.55
C SER A 166 -14.90 5.04 -23.58
N THR A 167 -15.16 5.53 -24.77
CA THR A 167 -15.45 4.78 -26.00
C THR A 167 -14.18 4.41 -26.76
N ALA A 168 -13.00 4.47 -26.11
CA ALA A 168 -11.71 4.10 -26.69
C ALA A 168 -11.57 2.56 -26.82
N TRP A 169 -12.55 1.91 -27.42
CA TRP A 169 -12.67 0.46 -27.58
C TRP A 169 -11.79 -0.11 -28.70
N GLY A 170 -11.04 0.76 -29.40
CA GLY A 170 -10.35 0.40 -30.62
C GLY A 170 -11.34 0.19 -31.76
N SER A 171 -11.17 -0.90 -32.53
CA SER A 171 -12.09 -1.25 -33.61
C SER A 171 -13.41 -1.79 -33.05
N TRP A 172 -14.43 -0.93 -33.01
CA TRP A 172 -15.76 -1.28 -32.52
C TRP A 172 -16.36 -2.46 -33.29
N LEU A 173 -16.83 -3.49 -32.56
CA LEU A 173 -17.40 -4.72 -33.11
C LEU A 173 -16.51 -5.41 -34.15
N SER A 174 -15.19 -5.27 -34.03
CA SER A 174 -14.24 -5.86 -34.96
C SER A 174 -13.03 -6.44 -34.25
N ALA A 175 -12.63 -7.64 -34.68
CA ALA A 175 -11.43 -8.32 -34.20
C ALA A 175 -10.13 -7.66 -34.72
N ALA A 176 -10.23 -6.64 -35.58
CA ALA A 176 -9.05 -6.00 -36.17
C ALA A 176 -8.13 -5.37 -35.10
N ASN A 177 -8.71 -4.73 -34.07
CA ASN A 177 -7.97 -4.15 -32.96
C ASN A 177 -8.89 -3.74 -31.78
N PRO A 178 -9.57 -4.68 -31.11
CA PRO A 178 -10.31 -4.34 -29.89
C PRO A 178 -9.33 -4.00 -28.76
N VAL A 179 -9.66 -2.98 -27.94
CA VAL A 179 -8.81 -2.54 -26.82
C VAL A 179 -9.55 -2.74 -25.50
N LEU A 180 -8.83 -3.27 -24.51
CA LEU A 180 -9.36 -3.51 -23.17
C LEU A 180 -9.78 -2.20 -22.48
N ARG A 181 -10.80 -2.31 -21.62
CA ARG A 181 -11.27 -1.20 -20.79
C ARG A 181 -10.62 -1.29 -19.42
N ASP A 182 -9.98 -0.20 -19.01
CA ASP A 182 -9.31 -0.14 -17.71
C ASP A 182 -10.34 0.12 -16.62
N ILE A 183 -10.89 -0.96 -16.07
CA ILE A 183 -11.93 -0.92 -15.03
C ILE A 183 -11.36 -1.06 -13.62
N HIS A 184 -10.08 -1.42 -13.51
CA HIS A 184 -9.42 -1.68 -12.25
C HIS A 184 -8.07 -0.97 -12.11
N GLU A 185 -7.58 -0.96 -10.89
CA GLU A 185 -6.21 -0.62 -10.52
C GLU A 185 -5.64 -1.74 -9.64
N TYR A 186 -4.32 -1.81 -9.56
CA TYR A 186 -3.61 -2.76 -8.69
C TYR A 186 -3.26 -2.06 -7.39
N ILE A 187 -3.44 -2.75 -6.27
CA ILE A 187 -2.85 -2.38 -5.00
C ILE A 187 -1.80 -3.45 -4.68
N LEU A 188 -0.54 -3.11 -4.93
CA LEU A 188 0.59 -4.00 -4.70
C LEU A 188 0.96 -3.98 -3.22
N ILE A 189 1.20 -5.14 -2.61
CA ILE A 189 1.46 -5.24 -1.17
C ILE A 189 2.80 -5.93 -0.94
N PHE A 190 3.65 -5.28 -0.15
CA PHE A 190 4.97 -5.78 0.22
C PHE A 190 5.21 -5.70 1.73
N SER A 191 6.26 -6.39 2.20
CA SER A 191 6.78 -6.29 3.57
C SER A 191 8.30 -6.17 3.57
N LYS A 192 8.88 -5.57 4.62
CA LYS A 192 10.34 -5.48 4.79
C LYS A 192 10.84 -6.53 5.77
N GLY A 193 11.81 -7.36 5.37
CA GLY A 193 12.50 -8.35 6.21
C GLY A 193 11.58 -9.49 6.67
N ASN A 194 10.66 -9.19 7.59
CA ASN A 194 9.70 -10.13 8.16
C ASN A 194 8.33 -9.99 7.48
N PHE A 195 7.56 -11.07 7.42
CA PHE A 195 6.14 -11.02 7.06
C PHE A 195 5.27 -10.57 8.24
N THR A 196 5.73 -10.82 9.47
CA THR A 196 5.00 -10.48 10.70
C THR A 196 5.47 -9.13 11.26
N LEU A 197 4.51 -8.29 11.62
CA LEU A 197 4.76 -7.07 12.40
C LEU A 197 4.31 -7.37 13.82
N PRO A 198 5.19 -7.26 14.84
CA PRO A 198 4.79 -7.48 16.21
C PRO A 198 3.76 -6.43 16.64
N SER A 199 2.80 -6.83 17.47
CA SER A 199 1.76 -5.92 17.97
C SER A 199 2.30 -4.82 18.86
N ARG A 200 3.42 -5.07 19.56
CA ARG A 200 4.03 -4.14 20.53
C ARG A 200 3.04 -3.68 21.61
N ASN A 201 2.10 -4.56 21.95
CA ASN A 201 0.96 -4.28 22.84
C ASN A 201 0.03 -3.14 22.34
N LYS A 202 0.14 -2.73 21.07
CA LYS A 202 -0.76 -1.76 20.45
C LYS A 202 -2.07 -2.43 20.05
N LYS A 203 -3.13 -1.62 19.97
CA LYS A 203 -4.50 -2.08 19.71
C LYS A 203 -4.77 -2.25 18.21
N SER A 204 -5.40 -3.37 17.85
CA SER A 204 -5.96 -3.56 16.50
C SER A 204 -7.35 -2.96 16.43
N SER A 205 -7.65 -2.26 15.33
CA SER A 205 -8.93 -1.59 15.09
C SER A 205 -9.81 -2.32 14.06
N LEU A 206 -9.47 -3.56 13.71
CA LEU A 206 -10.14 -4.33 12.66
C LEU A 206 -11.16 -5.30 13.28
N SER A 207 -12.42 -5.21 12.85
CA SER A 207 -13.46 -6.15 13.28
C SER A 207 -13.40 -7.46 12.50
N LYS A 208 -14.06 -8.51 13.01
CA LYS A 208 -14.15 -9.82 12.33
C LYS A 208 -14.78 -9.72 10.93
N LYS A 209 -15.83 -8.90 10.76
CA LYS A 209 -16.51 -8.72 9.48
C LYS A 209 -15.58 -8.02 8.48
N GLU A 210 -14.92 -6.95 8.92
CA GLU A 210 -13.96 -6.22 8.10
C GLU A 210 -12.77 -7.11 7.73
N PHE A 211 -12.26 -7.92 8.65
CA PHE A 211 -11.17 -8.86 8.35
C PHE A 211 -11.54 -9.77 7.18
N LEU A 212 -12.68 -10.46 7.26
CA LEU A 212 -13.12 -11.38 6.20
C LEU A 212 -13.36 -10.69 4.86
N GLU A 213 -13.79 -9.43 4.87
CA GLU A 213 -14.04 -8.67 3.65
C GLU A 213 -12.75 -8.11 3.05
N TYR A 214 -11.91 -7.48 3.87
CA TYR A 214 -10.72 -6.77 3.42
C TYR A 214 -9.59 -7.73 3.03
N THR A 215 -9.57 -8.97 3.54
CA THR A 215 -8.59 -9.98 3.11
C THR A 215 -8.90 -10.64 1.76
N LYS A 216 -9.96 -10.22 1.05
CA LYS A 216 -10.23 -10.66 -0.33
C LYS A 216 -9.29 -9.93 -1.30
N SER A 217 -8.88 -10.63 -2.35
CA SER A 217 -8.00 -10.09 -3.40
C SER A 217 -8.71 -9.19 -4.42
N ILE A 218 -10.04 -9.04 -4.35
CA ILE A 218 -10.81 -8.14 -5.21
C ILE A 218 -11.64 -7.21 -4.33
N TRP A 219 -11.41 -5.92 -4.47
CA TRP A 219 -12.17 -4.88 -3.78
C TRP A 219 -13.01 -4.09 -4.76
N LYS A 220 -14.28 -3.85 -4.41
CA LYS A 220 -15.22 -3.15 -5.27
C LYS A 220 -15.82 -1.95 -4.57
N PHE A 221 -15.44 -0.75 -5.01
CA PHE A 221 -15.99 0.53 -4.58
C PHE A 221 -15.64 1.63 -5.60
N PRO A 222 -16.46 2.69 -5.73
CA PRO A 222 -16.27 3.71 -6.76
C PRO A 222 -15.03 4.58 -6.52
N ALA A 223 -14.51 5.18 -7.60
CA ALA A 223 -13.43 6.17 -7.51
C ALA A 223 -13.90 7.48 -6.85
N ALA A 224 -12.96 8.24 -6.28
CA ALA A 224 -13.25 9.57 -5.75
C ALA A 224 -13.45 10.60 -6.87
N SER A 225 -14.25 11.63 -6.59
CA SER A 225 -14.48 12.73 -7.52
C SER A 225 -13.33 13.74 -7.48
N ALA A 226 -12.51 13.78 -8.54
CA ALA A 226 -11.42 14.75 -8.71
C ALA A 226 -11.86 16.21 -8.47
N LYS A 227 -12.99 16.62 -9.07
CA LYS A 227 -13.58 17.97 -8.91
C LYS A 227 -13.93 18.30 -7.47
N ARG A 228 -14.48 17.35 -6.71
CA ARG A 228 -14.87 17.58 -5.31
C ARG A 228 -13.65 17.72 -4.41
N VAL A 229 -12.59 16.95 -4.69
CA VAL A 229 -11.38 16.93 -3.87
C VAL A 229 -10.43 18.08 -4.23
N GLY A 230 -10.54 18.65 -5.44
CA GLY A 230 -9.60 19.67 -5.91
C GLY A 230 -8.25 19.09 -6.32
N HIS A 231 -8.21 17.81 -6.67
CA HIS A 231 -7.01 17.10 -7.10
C HIS A 231 -7.32 16.30 -8.36
N PRO A 232 -6.41 16.20 -9.35
CA PRO A 232 -6.70 15.58 -10.64
C PRO A 232 -6.91 14.05 -10.56
N ALA A 233 -6.32 13.39 -9.58
CA ALA A 233 -6.36 11.92 -9.46
C ALA A 233 -6.39 11.41 -7.99
N PRO A 234 -7.39 11.76 -7.18
CA PRO A 234 -7.51 11.22 -5.82
C PRO A 234 -8.05 9.79 -5.85
N PHE A 235 -7.45 8.88 -5.08
CA PHE A 235 -8.13 7.65 -4.69
C PHE A 235 -9.12 7.93 -3.54
N PRO A 236 -10.18 7.12 -3.38
CA PRO A 236 -11.15 7.28 -2.29
C PRO A 236 -10.57 6.91 -0.94
N GLU A 237 -11.02 7.58 0.13
CA GLU A 237 -10.58 7.36 1.51
C GLU A 237 -10.79 5.91 2.00
N GLU A 238 -11.77 5.20 1.41
CA GLU A 238 -12.01 3.80 1.71
C GLU A 238 -10.78 2.91 1.43
N LEU A 239 -10.00 3.22 0.39
CA LEU A 239 -8.81 2.45 0.02
C LEU A 239 -7.74 2.47 1.14
N PRO A 240 -7.18 3.63 1.56
CA PRO A 240 -6.22 3.67 2.64
C PRO A 240 -6.84 3.24 3.96
N ALA A 241 -8.13 3.51 4.22
CA ALA A 241 -8.77 3.09 5.47
C ALA A 241 -8.78 1.56 5.64
N ARG A 242 -9.06 0.81 4.58
CA ARG A 242 -8.98 -0.66 4.60
C ARG A 242 -7.55 -1.15 4.86
N LEU A 243 -6.57 -0.57 4.17
CA LEU A 243 -5.16 -0.93 4.30
C LEU A 243 -4.60 -0.62 5.69
N ILE A 244 -4.93 0.54 6.25
CA ILE A 244 -4.53 0.96 7.61
C ILE A 244 -5.07 -0.03 8.65
N LYS A 245 -6.34 -0.43 8.54
CA LYS A 245 -6.91 -1.42 9.47
C LYS A 245 -6.27 -2.81 9.33
N LEU A 246 -5.88 -3.22 8.11
CA LEU A 246 -5.24 -4.52 7.85
C LEU A 246 -3.79 -4.58 8.32
N TYR A 247 -3.03 -3.50 8.13
CA TYR A 247 -1.57 -3.57 8.12
C TYR A 247 -0.87 -2.70 9.17
N SER A 248 -1.61 -1.96 9.99
CA SER A 248 -1.06 -1.22 11.15
C SER A 248 -1.94 -1.32 12.39
N PHE A 249 -1.37 -0.95 13.54
CA PHE A 249 -2.07 -0.83 14.82
C PHE A 249 -2.40 0.65 15.10
N GLU A 250 -3.30 0.92 16.07
CA GLU A 250 -3.50 2.29 16.57
C GLU A 250 -2.15 2.89 17.02
N ASP A 251 -1.98 4.20 16.84
CA ASP A 251 -0.76 4.99 17.11
C ASP A 251 0.45 4.69 16.20
N ASP A 252 0.38 3.70 15.31
CA ASP A 252 1.40 3.53 14.27
C ASP A 252 1.45 4.73 13.30
N VAL A 253 2.61 4.90 12.68
CA VAL A 253 2.90 5.97 11.72
C VAL A 253 2.72 5.48 10.29
N VAL A 254 1.81 6.13 9.56
CA VAL A 254 1.51 5.88 8.15
C VAL A 254 2.24 6.91 7.28
N LEU A 255 3.03 6.44 6.32
CA LEU A 255 3.79 7.26 5.39
C LEU A 255 3.07 7.33 4.03
N ASP A 256 2.99 8.53 3.46
CA ASP A 256 2.61 8.75 2.06
C ASP A 256 3.67 9.61 1.35
N PRO A 257 4.58 9.01 0.54
CA PRO A 257 5.63 9.74 -0.18
C PRO A 257 5.12 10.59 -1.35
N PHE A 258 3.86 10.45 -1.75
CA PHE A 258 3.21 11.21 -2.82
C PHE A 258 1.82 11.66 -2.35
N VAL A 259 1.82 12.46 -1.28
CA VAL A 259 0.62 12.72 -0.45
C VAL A 259 -0.51 13.40 -1.22
N GLY A 260 -0.21 14.23 -2.23
CA GLY A 260 -1.18 14.96 -3.04
C GLY A 260 -2.22 15.68 -2.17
N SER A 261 -3.48 15.29 -2.33
CA SER A 261 -4.59 15.89 -1.58
C SER A 261 -4.70 15.49 -0.09
N GLY A 262 -3.83 14.62 0.44
CA GLY A 262 -3.84 14.24 1.86
C GLY A 262 -4.76 13.07 2.23
N THR A 263 -5.31 12.33 1.26
CA THR A 263 -6.30 11.27 1.53
C THR A 263 -5.80 10.18 2.49
N THR A 264 -4.55 9.74 2.35
CA THR A 264 -3.94 8.77 3.27
C THR A 264 -3.84 9.33 4.70
N CYS A 265 -3.36 10.57 4.84
CA CYS A 265 -3.21 11.24 6.14
C CYS A 265 -4.57 11.43 6.84
N ILE A 266 -5.61 11.78 6.08
CA ILE A 266 -6.99 11.91 6.57
C ILE A 266 -7.49 10.57 7.11
N ALA A 267 -7.33 9.49 6.35
CA ALA A 267 -7.73 8.14 6.77
C ALA A 267 -6.94 7.69 8.02
N ALA A 268 -5.64 7.98 8.07
CA ALA A 268 -4.80 7.69 9.24
C ALA A 268 -5.32 8.40 10.49
N LEU A 269 -5.57 9.71 10.39
CA LEU A 269 -6.08 10.50 11.51
C LEU A 269 -7.44 10.00 12.01
N ASN A 270 -8.38 9.73 11.09
CA ASN A 270 -9.70 9.18 11.41
C ASN A 270 -9.63 7.82 12.12
N LEU A 271 -8.61 7.02 11.79
CA LEU A 271 -8.38 5.69 12.35
C LEU A 271 -7.38 5.69 13.52
N LYS A 272 -7.08 6.86 14.11
CA LYS A 272 -6.15 6.99 15.25
C LYS A 272 -4.75 6.44 14.95
N ARG A 273 -4.25 6.71 13.74
CA ARG A 273 -2.84 6.56 13.38
C ARG A 273 -2.22 7.93 13.23
N ASN A 274 -0.91 7.97 13.40
CA ASN A 274 -0.10 9.11 13.04
C ASN A 274 0.21 9.05 11.54
N TYR A 275 0.58 10.19 10.95
CA TYR A 275 0.99 10.24 9.55
C TYR A 275 2.23 11.09 9.32
N VAL A 276 2.92 10.81 8.22
CA VAL A 276 3.91 11.71 7.61
C VAL A 276 3.68 11.69 6.10
N GLY A 277 3.62 12.86 5.48
CA GLY A 277 3.37 13.00 4.04
C GLY A 277 4.42 13.87 3.36
N TYR A 278 4.66 13.61 2.07
CA TYR A 278 5.56 14.40 1.24
C TYR A 278 4.89 14.74 -0.09
N ASP A 279 5.04 15.98 -0.53
CA ASP A 279 4.74 16.41 -1.90
C ASP A 279 5.76 17.46 -2.34
N ILE A 280 6.07 17.53 -3.63
CA ILE A 280 6.92 18.59 -4.17
C ILE A 280 6.14 19.89 -4.44
N LYS A 281 4.80 19.82 -4.50
CA LYS A 281 3.94 20.95 -4.83
C LYS A 281 3.33 21.58 -3.58
N GLN A 282 3.71 22.83 -3.33
CA GLN A 282 3.19 23.59 -2.20
C GLN A 282 1.66 23.72 -2.22
N GLU A 283 1.05 23.80 -3.40
CA GLU A 283 -0.42 23.82 -3.56
C GLU A 283 -1.09 22.57 -2.99
N TYR A 284 -0.51 21.38 -3.18
CA TYR A 284 -1.03 20.12 -2.69
C TYR A 284 -0.80 19.96 -1.19
N VAL A 285 0.38 20.38 -0.70
CA VAL A 285 0.65 20.46 0.74
C VAL A 285 -0.36 21.36 1.45
N ASN A 286 -0.64 22.55 0.88
CA ASN A 286 -1.64 23.47 1.43
C ASN A 286 -3.04 22.85 1.41
N LEU A 287 -3.43 22.23 0.31
CA LEU A 287 -4.73 21.54 0.18
C LEU A 287 -4.88 20.43 1.23
N ALA A 288 -3.87 19.57 1.39
CA ALA A 288 -3.88 18.49 2.35
C ALA A 288 -3.99 18.99 3.79
N ASN A 289 -3.19 20.00 4.16
CA ASN A 289 -3.24 20.61 5.49
C ASN A 289 -4.60 21.26 5.77
N ASN A 290 -5.17 22.02 4.82
CA ASN A 290 -6.49 22.62 4.98
C ASN A 290 -7.57 21.57 5.28
N ARG A 291 -7.57 20.45 4.54
CA ARG A 291 -8.52 19.33 4.76
C ARG A 291 -8.33 18.68 6.13
N LEU A 292 -7.09 18.49 6.56
CA LEU A 292 -6.76 17.95 7.88
C LEU A 292 -7.20 18.89 9.01
N ASP A 293 -7.02 20.19 8.85
CA ASP A 293 -7.41 21.18 9.85
C ASP A 293 -8.92 21.33 9.97
N GLU A 294 -9.65 21.23 8.86
CA GLU A 294 -11.12 21.14 8.87
C GLU A 294 -11.60 19.91 9.63
N LEU A 295 -10.99 18.75 9.38
CA LEU A 295 -11.33 17.52 10.08
C LEU A 295 -11.05 17.62 11.59
N LYS A 296 -9.90 18.15 12.00
CA LYS A 296 -9.57 18.37 13.41
C LYS A 296 -10.55 19.34 14.08
N ARG A 297 -10.95 20.41 13.39
CA ARG A 297 -11.98 21.36 13.88
C ARG A 297 -13.31 20.65 14.12
N GLN A 298 -13.79 19.87 13.15
CA GLN A 298 -15.02 19.10 13.30
C GLN A 298 -14.93 18.09 14.45
N GLY A 299 -13.83 17.35 14.58
CA GLY A 299 -13.63 16.41 15.67
C GLY A 299 -13.62 17.06 17.07
N ASN A 300 -13.21 18.31 17.18
CA ASN A 300 -13.25 19.08 18.43
C ASN A 300 -14.63 19.69 18.72
N LEU A 301 -15.47 19.90 17.71
CA LEU A 301 -16.86 20.40 17.87
C LEU A 301 -17.82 19.32 18.42
N PHE A 302 -17.44 18.04 18.35
CA PHE A 302 -18.25 16.90 18.81
C PHE A 302 -17.68 16.20 20.07
N LYS A 303 -16.69 16.80 20.73
CA LYS A 303 -16.20 16.39 22.06
C LYS A 303 -16.72 17.35 23.12
#